data_AF-A0A938JE61-F1
#
_entry.id   AF-A0A938JE61-F1
#
_cell.length_a   1.000
_cell.length_b   1.000
_cell.length_c   1.000
_cell.angle_alpha   90.00
_cell.angle_beta   90.00
_cell.angle_gamma   90.00
#
_symmetry.space_group_name_H-M   'P 1'
#
loop_
_entity.id
_entity.type
_entity.pdbx_description
1 polymer ?
#
loop_
_entity_poly.entity_id
_entity_poly.type
_entity_poly.pdbx_seq_one_letter_code
_entity_poly.pdbx_strand_id
1 'polypeptide(L)'
;MSVPSGGPRPSARHRRKQSPVIAVILVVVGMVILFGAGYGLSRIIQGSGSSDAASSATPTDSTSTSAAPEPEPCVTVTVTPGAGLPSAAQVTTNVYNATDRTGLAASTAEELQVRGFLIGVIDNDPLAKTITGVAEIRHGPSGEQAARLMAFYLPGAELVDDGRTDATIDTVLGAAYTSVAPQSEVDAALAAPSPSPSGPGCSPSAKPASESPAAPAEQSPSPAAS
;
A
#
# COMPACT_ATOMS: atom_id res chain seq x y z
N MET A 1 59.80 -31.54 -48.95
CA MET A 1 59.01 -31.27 -50.17
C MET A 1 58.03 -32.43 -50.28
N SER A 2 56.70 -32.33 -50.20
CA SER A 2 55.77 -31.20 -50.17
C SER A 2 54.42 -31.72 -49.65
N VAL A 3 53.74 -30.91 -48.83
CA VAL A 3 52.27 -30.86 -48.65
C VAL A 3 51.66 -30.41 -50.01
N PRO A 4 50.40 -30.66 -50.45
CA PRO A 4 49.15 -30.79 -49.67
C PRO A 4 48.05 -31.72 -50.25
N SER A 5 46.89 -31.79 -49.58
CA SER A 5 45.57 -31.49 -50.20
C SER A 5 44.44 -31.59 -49.16
N GLY A 6 43.86 -30.42 -48.84
CA GLY A 6 42.73 -30.27 -47.94
C GLY A 6 41.39 -30.51 -48.64
N GLY A 7 40.49 -31.24 -47.98
CA GLY A 7 39.11 -31.42 -48.41
C GLY A 7 38.20 -30.24 -48.00
N PRO A 8 37.01 -30.11 -48.62
CA PRO A 8 36.08 -29.00 -48.38
C PRO A 8 35.46 -29.08 -46.98
N ARG A 9 35.46 -27.97 -46.26
CA ARG A 9 34.71 -27.79 -45.00
C ARG A 9 33.25 -27.46 -45.33
N PRO A 10 32.26 -28.10 -44.69
CA PRO A 10 30.87 -27.70 -44.85
C PRO A 10 30.64 -26.33 -44.20
N SER A 11 30.17 -25.36 -44.99
CA SER A 11 29.69 -24.07 -44.51
C SER A 11 28.36 -24.25 -43.80
N ALA A 12 28.36 -24.15 -42.46
CA ALA A 12 27.14 -24.08 -41.67
C ALA A 12 26.39 -22.77 -42.00
N ARG A 13 25.32 -22.87 -42.78
CA ARG A 13 24.36 -21.79 -42.95
C ARG A 13 23.74 -21.50 -41.59
N HIS A 14 24.03 -20.34 -41.03
CA HIS A 14 23.38 -19.78 -39.85
C HIS A 14 21.86 -19.70 -40.13
N ARG A 15 21.09 -20.72 -39.73
CA ARG A 15 19.64 -20.58 -39.57
C ARG A 15 19.45 -19.59 -38.44
N ARG A 16 19.08 -18.34 -38.77
CA ARG A 16 18.54 -17.37 -37.80
C ARG A 16 17.34 -18.03 -37.13
N LYS A 17 17.55 -18.61 -35.94
CA LYS A 17 16.47 -18.95 -35.01
C LYS A 17 15.84 -17.62 -34.63
N GLN A 18 14.76 -17.25 -35.30
CA GLN A 18 13.89 -16.19 -34.83
C GLN A 18 13.31 -16.67 -33.50
N SER A 19 13.74 -16.04 -32.41
CA SER A 19 13.23 -16.32 -31.07
C SER A 19 11.74 -16.01 -31.04
N PRO A 20 10.89 -16.86 -30.41
CA PRO A 20 9.44 -16.66 -30.34
C PRO A 20 9.06 -15.32 -29.69
N VAL A 21 9.97 -14.73 -28.92
CA VAL A 21 9.87 -13.39 -28.31
C VAL A 21 9.62 -12.28 -29.35
N ILE A 22 10.25 -12.34 -30.54
CA ILE A 22 10.09 -11.29 -31.56
C ILE A 22 8.68 -11.36 -32.20
N ALA A 23 8.13 -12.56 -32.35
CA ALA A 23 6.76 -12.74 -32.84
C ALA A 23 5.72 -12.24 -31.84
N VAL A 24 5.93 -12.49 -30.53
CA VAL A 24 5.03 -12.01 -29.46
C VAL A 24 5.04 -10.47 -29.38
N ILE A 25 6.22 -9.84 -29.49
CA ILE A 25 6.33 -8.37 -29.46
C ILE A 25 5.55 -7.73 -30.63
N LEU A 26 5.63 -8.29 -31.84
CA LEU A 26 4.90 -7.75 -33.00
C LEU A 26 3.38 -7.86 -32.85
N VAL A 27 2.88 -8.94 -32.24
CA VAL A 27 1.44 -9.13 -31.98
C VAL A 27 0.93 -8.14 -30.92
N VAL A 28 1.69 -7.96 -29.83
CA VAL A 28 1.33 -7.02 -28.76
C VAL A 28 1.33 -5.57 -29.26
N VAL A 29 2.33 -5.17 -30.05
CA VAL A 29 2.39 -3.83 -30.65
C VAL A 29 1.22 -3.61 -31.62
N GLY A 30 0.86 -4.63 -32.41
CA GLY A 30 -0.33 -4.57 -33.28
C GLY A 30 -1.64 -4.36 -32.50
N MET A 31 -1.84 -5.04 -31.37
CA MET A 31 -3.04 -4.87 -30.54
C MET A 31 -3.09 -3.50 -29.85
N VAL A 32 -1.95 -2.96 -29.38
CA VAL A 32 -1.89 -1.64 -28.74
C VAL A 32 -2.27 -0.53 -29.72
N ILE A 33 -1.84 -0.61 -30.98
CA ILE A 33 -2.18 0.36 -32.02
C ILE A 33 -3.68 0.29 -32.38
N LEU A 34 -4.26 -0.91 -32.43
CA LEU A 34 -5.70 -1.10 -32.71
C LEU A 34 -6.59 -0.65 -31.55
N PHE A 35 -6.18 -0.85 -30.29
CA PHE A 35 -6.95 -0.41 -29.12
C PHE A 35 -6.81 1.10 -28.84
N GLY A 36 -5.65 1.70 -29.11
CA GLY A 36 -5.42 3.13 -28.91
C GLY A 36 -6.26 4.04 -29.82
N ALA A 37 -6.54 3.61 -31.05
CA ALA A 37 -7.38 4.36 -31.99
C ALA A 37 -8.89 4.29 -31.68
N GLY A 38 -9.35 3.24 -30.98
CA GLY A 38 -10.77 3.05 -30.65
C GLY A 38 -11.26 3.84 -29.42
N TYR A 39 -10.39 4.06 -28.44
CA TYR A 39 -10.79 4.70 -27.16
C TYR A 39 -10.84 6.23 -27.21
N GLY A 40 -10.22 6.86 -28.23
CA GLY A 40 -10.13 8.31 -28.36
C GLY A 40 -11.40 9.02 -28.85
N LEU A 41 -12.29 8.32 -29.55
CA LEU A 41 -13.45 8.96 -30.19
C LEU A 41 -14.72 8.98 -29.31
N SER A 42 -14.78 8.16 -28.25
CA SER A 42 -15.99 8.06 -27.42
C SER A 42 -16.07 9.09 -26.27
N ARG A 43 -15.01 9.89 -26.05
CA ARG A 43 -14.96 10.92 -24.99
C ARG A 43 -15.36 12.32 -25.45
N ILE A 44 -15.75 12.52 -26.71
CA ILE A 44 -16.00 13.85 -27.28
C ILE A 44 -17.50 14.23 -27.37
N ILE A 45 -18.45 13.33 -27.09
CA ILE A 45 -19.89 13.57 -27.37
C ILE A 45 -20.76 13.87 -26.11
N GLN A 46 -20.22 13.86 -24.89
CA GLN A 46 -21.05 13.96 -23.66
C GLN A 46 -20.73 15.11 -22.69
N GLY A 47 -20.23 16.25 -23.18
CA GLY A 47 -19.93 17.37 -22.27
C GLY A 47 -19.95 18.74 -22.91
N SER A 48 -21.10 19.21 -23.38
CA SER A 48 -21.31 20.65 -23.61
C SER A 48 -22.78 21.01 -23.44
N GLY A 49 -23.12 21.42 -22.22
CA GLY A 49 -24.40 22.02 -21.88
C GLY A 49 -24.17 23.07 -20.81
N SER A 50 -23.51 24.16 -21.17
CA SER A 50 -23.45 25.39 -20.37
C SER A 50 -24.02 26.51 -21.22
N SER A 51 -25.15 27.04 -20.78
CA SER A 51 -25.68 28.31 -21.26
C SER A 51 -26.22 29.04 -20.04
N ASP A 52 -25.44 30.01 -19.58
CA ASP A 52 -25.89 31.11 -18.76
C ASP A 52 -26.99 31.88 -19.52
N ALA A 53 -28.08 32.20 -18.82
CA ALA A 53 -28.99 33.28 -19.20
C ALA A 53 -29.42 34.00 -17.92
N ALA A 54 -28.95 35.23 -17.82
CA ALA A 54 -29.15 36.16 -16.73
C ALA A 54 -30.58 36.73 -16.69
N SER A 55 -31.01 37.08 -15.46
CA SER A 55 -31.84 38.25 -15.07
C SER A 55 -33.25 38.38 -15.68
N SER A 56 -34.34 38.77 -15.01
CA SER A 56 -34.49 39.67 -13.87
C SER A 56 -35.97 39.64 -13.44
N ALA A 57 -36.27 39.71 -12.13
CA ALA A 57 -37.42 40.45 -11.60
C ALA A 57 -37.28 40.59 -10.07
N THR A 58 -37.10 41.83 -9.63
CA THR A 58 -37.10 42.36 -8.25
C THR A 58 -38.52 42.37 -7.65
N PRO A 59 -38.75 42.96 -6.45
CA PRO A 59 -38.32 42.54 -5.12
C PRO A 59 -39.56 42.36 -4.21
N THR A 60 -39.59 41.37 -3.32
CA THR A 60 -40.58 41.39 -2.23
C THR A 60 -39.90 41.07 -0.93
N ASP A 61 -39.70 42.16 -0.20
CA ASP A 61 -39.54 42.26 1.23
C ASP A 61 -40.26 41.11 1.96
N SER A 62 -39.49 40.28 2.64
CA SER A 62 -39.99 39.41 3.70
C SER A 62 -38.81 39.08 4.60
N THR A 63 -38.56 40.02 5.51
CA THR A 63 -38.11 39.77 6.87
C THR A 63 -38.23 38.28 7.24
N SER A 64 -37.10 37.60 7.33
CA SER A 64 -36.97 36.36 8.09
C SER A 64 -35.64 36.43 8.80
N THR A 65 -35.73 36.91 10.05
CA THR A 65 -34.98 36.42 11.21
C THR A 65 -33.73 35.62 10.84
N SER A 66 -32.58 36.26 11.02
CA SER A 66 -31.31 35.58 11.24
C SER A 66 -31.47 34.70 12.48
N ALA A 67 -31.85 33.44 12.27
CA ALA A 67 -31.61 32.38 13.23
C ALA A 67 -30.10 32.10 13.19
N ALA A 68 -29.46 32.23 14.35
CA ALA A 68 -28.10 31.74 14.54
C ALA A 68 -28.03 30.27 14.08
N PRO A 69 -26.97 29.84 13.38
CA PRO A 69 -26.83 28.43 13.02
C PRO A 69 -26.81 27.61 14.32
N GLU A 70 -27.76 26.67 14.45
CA GLU A 70 -27.68 25.66 15.49
C GLU A 70 -26.36 24.91 15.33
N PRO A 71 -25.61 24.66 16.41
CA PRO A 71 -24.35 23.93 16.31
C PRO A 71 -24.66 22.51 15.81
N GLU A 72 -24.21 22.20 14.59
CA GLU A 72 -24.32 20.84 14.06
C GLU A 72 -23.55 19.88 14.99
N PRO A 73 -24.16 18.75 15.38
CA PRO A 73 -23.56 17.86 16.36
C PRO A 73 -22.28 17.23 15.80
N CYS A 74 -21.20 17.25 16.59
CA CYS A 74 -20.05 16.39 16.34
C CYS A 74 -20.48 14.95 16.65
N VAL A 75 -20.34 14.06 15.66
CA VAL A 75 -20.70 12.64 15.80
C VAL A 75 -19.43 11.85 16.03
N THR A 76 -19.45 10.91 16.97
CA THR A 76 -18.32 9.98 17.16
C THR A 76 -18.59 8.73 16.35
N VAL A 77 -17.71 8.40 15.42
CA VAL A 77 -17.73 7.11 14.72
C VAL A 77 -16.61 6.23 15.23
N THR A 78 -16.88 4.92 15.29
CA THR A 78 -15.88 3.93 15.66
C THR A 78 -15.12 3.50 14.41
N VAL A 79 -13.80 3.67 14.39
CA VAL A 79 -12.94 3.22 13.29
C VAL A 79 -12.14 2.01 13.76
N THR A 80 -12.23 0.92 13.00
CA THR A 80 -11.42 -0.28 13.21
C THR A 80 -10.24 -0.24 12.23
N PRO A 81 -8.97 -0.28 12.69
CA PRO A 81 -7.79 -0.18 11.84
C PRO A 81 -7.72 -1.25 10.74
N GLY A 82 -8.19 -2.47 11.03
CA GLY A 82 -8.25 -3.55 10.06
C GLY A 82 -9.35 -3.42 9.00
N ALA A 83 -10.28 -2.47 9.14
CA ALA A 83 -11.41 -2.34 8.22
C ALA A 83 -10.93 -1.95 6.81
N GLY A 84 -11.30 -2.77 5.82
CA GLY A 84 -10.95 -2.57 4.42
C GLY A 84 -9.59 -3.15 4.02
N LEU A 85 -8.75 -3.62 4.94
CA LEU A 85 -7.50 -4.28 4.59
C LEU A 85 -7.76 -5.67 3.96
N PRO A 86 -6.92 -6.11 3.02
CA PRO A 86 -7.01 -7.46 2.47
C PRO A 86 -6.68 -8.51 3.54
N SER A 87 -7.03 -9.76 3.27
CA SER A 87 -6.49 -10.88 4.05
C SER A 87 -5.02 -11.15 3.67
N ALA A 88 -4.23 -11.69 4.60
CA ALA A 88 -2.81 -12.04 4.32
C ALA A 88 -2.67 -12.96 3.10
N ALA A 89 -3.61 -13.90 2.91
CA ALA A 89 -3.64 -14.83 1.77
C ALA A 89 -3.85 -14.16 0.40
N GLN A 90 -4.25 -12.88 0.36
CA GLN A 90 -4.39 -12.11 -0.87
C GLN A 90 -3.17 -11.21 -1.14
N VAL A 91 -2.23 -11.14 -0.20
CA VAL A 91 -1.05 -10.27 -0.30
C VAL A 91 0.15 -11.06 -0.76
N THR A 92 0.67 -10.69 -1.93
CA THR A 92 1.96 -11.14 -2.42
C THR A 92 3.06 -10.18 -1.98
N THR A 93 4.06 -10.70 -1.26
CA THR A 93 5.24 -9.93 -0.84
C THR A 93 6.52 -10.56 -1.38
N ASN A 94 7.37 -9.73 -1.96
CA ASN A 94 8.79 -10.04 -2.09
C ASN A 94 9.47 -9.69 -0.76
N VAL A 95 10.51 -10.41 -0.37
CA VAL A 95 11.28 -10.17 0.85
C VAL A 95 12.73 -9.94 0.48
N TYR A 96 13.22 -8.74 0.75
CA TYR A 96 14.57 -8.32 0.43
C TYR A 96 15.38 -8.03 1.69
N ASN A 97 16.66 -8.40 1.66
CA ASN A 97 17.61 -8.06 2.71
C ASN A 97 18.45 -6.83 2.32
N ALA A 98 18.33 -5.73 3.06
CA ALA A 98 19.16 -4.54 2.92
C ALA A 98 20.27 -4.45 3.99
N THR A 99 20.67 -5.60 4.55
CA THR A 99 21.71 -5.70 5.61
C THR A 99 22.75 -6.76 5.25
N ASP A 100 23.85 -6.79 6.01
CA ASP A 100 24.90 -7.83 5.87
C ASP A 100 24.54 -9.16 6.55
N ARG A 101 23.34 -9.28 7.15
CA ARG A 101 22.91 -10.48 7.87
C ARG A 101 22.51 -11.59 6.89
N THR A 102 23.30 -12.66 6.85
CA THR A 102 23.02 -13.81 5.98
C THR A 102 21.74 -14.54 6.38
N GLY A 103 20.90 -14.87 5.40
CA GLY A 103 19.69 -15.67 5.59
C GLY A 103 18.48 -14.90 6.11
N LEU A 104 18.61 -13.60 6.41
CA LEU A 104 17.54 -12.80 7.04
C LEU A 104 16.24 -12.76 6.22
N ALA A 105 16.35 -12.54 4.91
CA ALA A 105 15.18 -12.50 4.03
C ALA A 105 14.48 -13.87 3.96
N ALA A 106 15.26 -14.96 3.91
CA ALA A 106 14.70 -16.31 3.84
C ALA A 106 13.95 -16.69 5.13
N SER A 107 14.56 -16.48 6.31
CA SER A 107 13.90 -16.78 7.58
C SER A 107 12.63 -15.93 7.79
N THR A 108 12.68 -14.66 7.41
CA THR A 108 11.52 -13.76 7.53
C THR A 108 10.41 -14.14 6.54
N ALA A 109 10.77 -14.58 5.33
CA ALA A 109 9.80 -15.06 4.36
C ALA A 109 9.08 -16.32 4.85
N GLU A 110 9.78 -17.25 5.50
CA GLU A 110 9.18 -18.43 6.13
C GLU A 110 8.19 -18.03 7.24
N GLU A 111 8.56 -17.09 8.10
CA GLU A 111 7.67 -16.55 9.14
C GLU A 111 6.41 -15.92 8.53
N LEU A 112 6.55 -15.06 7.51
CA LEU A 112 5.43 -14.42 6.82
C LEU A 112 4.55 -15.44 6.08
N GLN A 113 5.14 -16.48 5.51
CA GLN A 113 4.39 -17.56 4.90
C GLN A 113 3.51 -18.30 5.92
N VAL A 114 4.03 -18.56 7.13
CA VAL A 114 3.25 -19.13 8.23
C VAL A 114 2.12 -18.19 8.68
N ARG A 115 2.30 -16.86 8.54
CA ARG A 115 1.22 -15.87 8.75
C ARG A 115 0.17 -15.86 7.61
N GLY A 116 0.40 -16.61 6.54
CA GLY A 116 -0.52 -16.75 5.42
C GLY A 116 -0.25 -15.82 4.24
N PHE A 117 0.87 -15.09 4.23
CA PHE A 117 1.27 -14.29 3.06
C PHE A 117 1.71 -15.18 1.89
N LEU A 118 1.49 -14.69 0.67
CA LEU A 118 2.06 -15.28 -0.53
C LEU A 118 3.47 -14.72 -0.73
N ILE A 119 4.48 -15.58 -0.68
CA ILE A 119 5.87 -15.18 -0.89
C ILE A 119 6.21 -15.22 -2.38
N GLY A 120 6.71 -14.09 -2.89
CA GLY A 120 7.26 -13.97 -4.22
C GLY A 120 8.76 -14.24 -4.22
N VAL A 121 9.55 -13.18 -4.42
CA VAL A 121 11.01 -13.21 -4.49
C VAL A 121 11.62 -13.13 -3.10
N ILE A 122 12.70 -13.87 -2.87
CA ILE A 122 13.57 -13.76 -1.69
C ILE A 122 14.98 -13.48 -2.19
N ASP A 123 15.54 -12.30 -1.90
CA ASP A 123 16.88 -11.92 -2.34
C ASP A 123 17.48 -10.80 -1.46
N ASN A 124 18.66 -10.29 -1.81
CA ASN A 124 19.16 -9.01 -1.30
C ASN A 124 18.49 -7.83 -2.04
N ASP A 125 18.42 -6.65 -1.40
CA ASP A 125 17.82 -5.47 -2.01
C ASP A 125 18.54 -5.09 -3.31
N PRO A 126 17.89 -5.12 -4.49
CA PRO A 126 18.52 -4.77 -5.76
C PRO A 126 18.94 -3.30 -5.82
N LEU A 127 18.38 -2.42 -4.99
CA LEU A 127 18.77 -1.02 -4.91
C LEU A 127 20.05 -0.80 -4.07
N ALA A 128 20.54 -1.83 -3.37
CA ALA A 128 21.68 -1.76 -2.46
C ALA A 128 21.60 -0.55 -1.49
N LYS A 129 20.38 -0.17 -1.10
CA LYS A 129 20.13 0.96 -0.21
C LYS A 129 20.35 0.51 1.24
N THR A 130 21.03 1.32 2.03
CA THR A 130 21.11 1.09 3.48
C THR A 130 19.84 1.57 4.16
N ILE A 131 19.11 0.66 4.79
CA ILE A 131 17.92 0.96 5.59
C ILE A 131 18.31 0.84 7.06
N THR A 132 18.36 1.97 7.78
CA THR A 132 18.70 1.98 9.21
C THR A 132 17.53 1.60 10.10
N GLY A 133 16.30 1.79 9.62
CA GLY A 133 15.06 1.45 10.31
C GLY A 133 14.76 -0.05 10.34
N VAL A 134 13.52 -0.39 10.72
CA VAL A 134 13.05 -1.79 10.78
C VAL A 134 12.92 -2.34 9.36
N ALA A 135 12.13 -1.72 8.52
CA ALA A 135 11.98 -2.12 7.12
C ALA A 135 11.43 -0.95 6.28
N GLU A 136 11.63 -1.01 4.98
CA GLU A 136 10.84 -0.25 4.01
C GLU A 136 9.88 -1.21 3.31
N ILE A 137 8.59 -0.87 3.29
CA ILE A 137 7.57 -1.58 2.53
C ILE A 137 7.32 -0.76 1.26
N ARG A 138 7.94 -1.18 0.15
CA ARG A 138 7.80 -0.50 -1.13
C ARG A 138 6.57 -1.04 -1.87
N HIS A 139 5.74 -0.13 -2.35
CA HIS A 139 4.48 -0.48 -2.99
C HIS A 139 4.10 0.53 -4.07
N GLY A 140 3.11 0.17 -4.86
CA GLY A 140 2.42 1.10 -5.75
C GLY A 140 1.00 1.39 -5.27
N PRO A 141 0.22 2.19 -6.00
CA PRO A 141 -1.17 2.50 -5.64
C PRO A 141 -2.05 1.24 -5.48
N SER A 142 -1.85 0.24 -6.35
CA SER A 142 -2.61 -1.03 -6.30
C SER A 142 -2.27 -1.89 -5.07
N GLY A 143 -1.07 -1.71 -4.49
CA GLY A 143 -0.56 -2.47 -3.34
C GLY A 143 -0.67 -1.73 -2.00
N GLU A 144 -1.23 -0.53 -1.96
CA GLU A 144 -1.23 0.32 -0.76
C GLU A 144 -1.90 -0.37 0.45
N GLN A 145 -3.05 -1.02 0.25
CA GLN A 145 -3.75 -1.71 1.33
C GLN A 145 -2.98 -2.94 1.82
N ALA A 146 -2.28 -3.63 0.91
CA ALA A 146 -1.39 -4.73 1.26
C ALA A 146 -0.18 -4.24 2.07
N ALA A 147 0.40 -3.10 1.70
CA ALA A 147 1.50 -2.48 2.44
C ALA A 147 1.06 -2.04 3.85
N ARG A 148 -0.14 -1.46 3.97
CA ARG A 148 -0.73 -1.10 5.27
C ARG A 148 -0.93 -2.32 6.16
N LEU A 149 -1.39 -3.43 5.61
CA LEU A 149 -1.49 -4.69 6.37
C LEU A 149 -0.11 -5.15 6.84
N MET A 150 0.90 -5.16 5.95
CA MET A 150 2.25 -5.60 6.28
C MET A 150 2.89 -4.76 7.39
N ALA A 151 2.54 -3.47 7.51
CA ALA A 151 3.02 -2.61 8.60
C ALA A 151 2.57 -3.06 10.00
N PHE A 152 1.46 -3.78 10.13
CA PHE A 152 1.09 -4.40 11.42
C PHE A 152 2.02 -5.56 11.77
N TYR A 153 2.48 -6.30 10.77
CA TYR A 153 3.43 -7.41 10.95
C TYR A 153 4.86 -6.93 11.17
N LEU A 154 5.20 -5.72 10.72
CA LEU A 154 6.50 -5.08 10.91
C LEU A 154 6.34 -3.69 11.55
N PRO A 155 6.06 -3.63 12.86
CA PRO A 155 5.93 -2.36 13.56
C PRO A 155 7.18 -1.49 13.41
N GLY A 156 6.99 -0.24 12.99
CA GLY A 156 8.10 0.68 12.70
C GLY A 156 8.67 0.57 11.29
N ALA A 157 8.06 -0.22 10.40
CA ALA A 157 8.35 -0.16 8.98
C ALA A 157 7.81 1.13 8.33
N GLU A 158 8.55 1.66 7.36
CA GLU A 158 8.15 2.83 6.58
C GLU A 158 7.48 2.39 5.27
N LEU A 159 6.34 2.99 4.93
CA LEU A 159 5.70 2.77 3.63
C LEU A 159 6.29 3.73 2.60
N VAL A 160 6.71 3.17 1.46
CA VAL A 160 7.31 3.92 0.36
C VAL A 160 6.53 3.63 -0.92
N ASP A 161 5.90 4.65 -1.49
CA ASP A 161 5.34 4.56 -2.83
C ASP A 161 6.47 4.70 -3.86
N ASP A 162 6.69 3.66 -4.66
CA ASP A 162 7.70 3.64 -5.72
C ASP A 162 7.11 3.76 -7.14
N GLY A 163 5.79 3.99 -7.24
CA GLY A 163 5.09 4.21 -8.49
C GLY A 163 4.87 2.95 -9.34
N ARG A 164 5.12 1.74 -8.81
CA ARG A 164 4.78 0.50 -9.54
C ARG A 164 3.28 0.39 -9.77
N THR A 165 2.87 -0.34 -10.82
CA THR A 165 1.45 -0.48 -11.17
C THR A 165 0.81 -1.76 -10.66
N ASP A 166 1.60 -2.78 -10.33
CA ASP A 166 1.09 -4.04 -9.78
C ASP A 166 0.80 -3.94 -8.28
N ALA A 167 0.12 -4.95 -7.75
CA ALA A 167 -0.31 -5.00 -6.34
C ALA A 167 0.72 -5.69 -5.42
N THR A 168 1.89 -6.09 -5.94
CA THR A 168 2.95 -6.74 -5.15
C THR A 168 3.63 -5.71 -4.28
N ILE A 169 3.97 -6.10 -3.06
CA ILE A 169 4.78 -5.28 -2.16
C ILE A 169 6.18 -5.86 -2.02
N ASP A 170 7.16 -5.00 -1.80
CA ASP A 170 8.51 -5.41 -1.45
C ASP A 170 8.77 -5.07 0.01
N THR A 171 8.99 -6.10 0.82
CA THR A 171 9.37 -5.98 2.22
C THR A 171 10.88 -5.97 2.31
N VAL A 172 11.47 -4.78 2.45
CA VAL A 172 12.93 -4.60 2.47
C VAL A 172 13.41 -4.43 3.91
N LEU A 173 14.07 -5.46 4.44
CA LEU A 173 14.47 -5.54 5.84
C LEU A 173 15.71 -4.69 6.12
N GLY A 174 15.61 -3.83 7.12
CA GLY A 174 16.67 -2.92 7.55
C GLY A 174 17.46 -3.41 8.75
N ALA A 175 18.40 -2.58 9.19
CA ALA A 175 19.34 -2.89 10.26
C ALA A 175 18.66 -3.05 11.64
N ALA A 176 17.58 -2.30 11.90
CA ALA A 176 16.84 -2.39 13.16
C ALA A 176 15.79 -3.52 13.19
N TYR A 177 15.64 -4.29 12.11
CA TYR A 177 14.71 -5.42 12.10
C TYR A 177 15.14 -6.51 13.08
N THR A 178 14.20 -6.98 13.89
CA THR A 178 14.40 -8.07 14.85
C THR A 178 13.59 -9.30 14.51
N SER A 179 12.29 -9.14 14.27
CA SER A 179 11.33 -10.24 14.11
C SER A 179 10.01 -9.74 13.54
N VAL A 180 9.24 -10.65 12.94
CA VAL A 180 7.83 -10.39 12.62
C VAL A 180 7.02 -10.30 13.92
N ALA A 181 6.06 -9.38 13.98
CA ALA A 181 5.18 -9.24 15.14
C ALA A 181 4.41 -10.54 15.43
N PRO A 182 4.14 -10.87 16.71
CA PRO A 182 3.29 -11.99 17.10
C PRO A 182 1.88 -11.87 16.51
N GLN A 183 1.32 -12.97 16.00
CA GLN A 183 -0.03 -12.93 15.40
C GLN A 183 -1.09 -12.40 16.36
N SER A 184 -1.00 -12.72 17.65
CA SER A 184 -1.94 -12.21 18.66
C SER A 184 -1.89 -10.68 18.81
N GLU A 185 -0.71 -10.08 18.65
CA GLU A 185 -0.56 -8.62 18.70
C GLU A 185 -1.10 -7.97 17.44
N VAL A 186 -0.84 -8.59 16.28
CA VAL A 186 -1.40 -8.17 14.99
C VAL A 186 -2.92 -8.22 15.02
N ASP A 187 -3.51 -9.34 15.44
CA ASP A 187 -4.97 -9.51 15.52
C ASP A 187 -5.60 -8.48 16.46
N ALA A 188 -4.98 -8.24 17.62
CA ALA A 188 -5.43 -7.22 18.56
C ALA A 188 -5.36 -5.81 17.95
N ALA A 189 -4.27 -5.47 17.26
CA ALA A 189 -4.09 -4.17 16.62
C ALA A 189 -5.06 -3.94 15.45
N LEU A 190 -5.35 -4.97 14.65
CA LEU A 190 -6.35 -4.88 13.58
C LEU A 190 -7.77 -4.73 14.13
N ALA A 191 -8.08 -5.38 15.26
CA ALA A 191 -9.41 -5.38 15.86
C ALA A 191 -9.70 -4.15 16.73
N ALA A 192 -8.67 -3.48 17.27
CA ALA A 192 -8.80 -2.42 18.26
C ALA A 192 -9.63 -1.22 17.75
N PRO A 193 -10.90 -1.06 18.19
CA PRO A 193 -11.71 0.06 17.77
C PRO A 193 -11.19 1.35 18.41
N SER A 194 -11.06 2.42 17.62
CA SER A 194 -10.74 3.76 18.13
C SER A 194 -11.88 4.73 17.81
N PRO A 195 -12.33 5.54 18.80
CA PRO A 195 -13.31 6.59 18.53
C PRO A 195 -12.66 7.70 17.71
N SER A 196 -13.24 8.00 16.55
CA SER A 196 -12.83 9.12 15.70
C SER A 196 -13.97 10.14 15.65
N PRO A 197 -13.76 11.39 16.12
CA PRO A 197 -14.74 12.45 15.94
C PRO A 197 -14.88 12.77 14.45
N SER A 198 -16.09 12.70 13.92
CA SER A 198 -16.40 12.95 12.51
C SER A 198 -17.69 13.78 12.38
N GLY A 199 -17.66 14.81 11.54
CA GLY A 199 -18.82 15.66 11.25
C GLY A 199 -18.46 17.14 11.12
N PRO A 200 -19.34 17.98 10.53
CA PRO A 200 -19.05 19.39 10.25
C PRO A 200 -18.82 20.22 11.52
N GLY A 201 -19.32 19.76 12.67
CA GLY A 201 -19.15 20.40 13.98
C GLY A 201 -17.87 20.03 14.73
N CYS A 202 -17.01 19.15 14.21
CA CYS A 202 -15.78 18.75 14.89
C CYS A 202 -14.61 19.69 14.51
N SER A 203 -14.07 20.42 15.49
CA SER A 203 -12.88 21.28 15.30
C SER A 203 -11.62 20.42 15.07
N PRO A 204 -10.77 20.69 14.06
CA PRO A 204 -9.64 19.83 13.66
C PRO A 204 -8.47 19.78 14.67
N SER A 205 -8.60 20.35 15.87
CA SER A 205 -7.48 20.56 16.81
C SER A 205 -7.49 19.64 18.04
N ALA A 206 -8.42 18.71 18.19
CA ALA A 206 -8.37 17.73 19.26
C ALA A 206 -7.42 16.57 18.90
N LYS A 207 -6.11 16.80 19.08
CA LYS A 207 -5.10 15.75 19.21
C LYS A 207 -5.63 14.65 20.16
N PRO A 208 -5.54 13.35 19.84
CA PRO A 208 -5.95 12.31 20.78
C PRO A 208 -5.19 12.53 22.09
N ALA A 209 -5.92 12.84 23.16
CA ALA A 209 -5.35 12.96 24.48
C ALA A 209 -4.78 11.58 24.82
N SER A 210 -3.46 11.51 24.81
CA SER A 210 -2.68 10.41 25.37
C SER A 210 -3.24 10.14 26.76
N GLU A 211 -3.91 9.00 26.91
CA GLU A 211 -4.44 8.54 28.18
C GLU A 211 -3.23 8.26 29.08
N SER A 212 -2.93 9.21 29.96
CA SER A 212 -1.98 9.06 31.06
C SER A 212 -2.57 8.04 32.03
N PRO A 213 -1.88 6.93 32.34
CA PRO A 213 -2.41 5.94 33.27
C PRO A 213 -2.61 6.58 34.65
N ALA A 214 -3.84 6.48 35.15
CA ALA A 214 -4.18 6.85 36.51
C ALA A 214 -3.33 6.01 37.48
N ALA A 215 -2.67 6.71 38.40
CA ALA A 215 -1.95 6.12 39.51
C ALA A 215 -2.88 5.22 40.36
N PRO A 216 -2.40 4.09 40.90
CA PRO A 216 -3.19 3.25 41.78
C PRO A 216 -3.47 3.98 43.09
N ALA A 217 -4.75 4.06 43.46
CA ALA A 217 -5.21 4.58 44.73
C ALA A 217 -4.63 3.77 45.90
N GLU A 218 -3.88 4.45 46.76
CA GLU A 218 -3.45 4.00 48.07
C GLU A 218 -4.66 3.50 48.89
N GLN A 219 -4.63 2.23 49.29
CA GLN A 219 -5.45 1.74 50.39
C GLN A 219 -4.68 1.91 51.70
N SER A 220 -5.23 2.72 52.61
CA SER A 220 -4.90 2.72 54.04
C SER A 220 -5.94 3.56 54.81
N PRO A 221 -6.14 3.33 56.11
CA PRO A 221 -6.61 2.10 56.75
C PRO A 221 -7.94 2.34 57.50
N SER A 222 -8.70 1.28 57.79
CA SER A 222 -9.92 1.35 58.62
C SER A 222 -9.57 1.35 60.12
N PRO A 223 -10.15 2.23 60.96
CA PRO A 223 -10.02 2.15 62.42
C PRO A 223 -11.21 1.43 63.09
N ALA A 224 -10.95 0.94 64.33
CA ALA A 224 -11.91 0.54 65.39
C ALA A 224 -12.72 -0.77 65.17
N ALA A 225 -13.01 -1.62 66.15
CA ALA A 225 -12.73 -1.69 67.59
C ALA A 225 -13.13 -3.10 68.09
N SER A 226 -12.38 -3.65 69.06
CA SER A 226 -12.86 -4.30 70.31
C SER A 226 -11.69 -4.96 71.03
#